data_AF-A0A928SWM9-F1
#
_entry.id   AF-A0A928SWM9-F1
#
_cell.length_a   1.000
_cell.length_b   1.000
_cell.length_c   1.000
_cell.angle_alpha   90.00
_cell.angle_beta   90.00
_cell.angle_gamma   90.00
#
_symmetry.space_group_name_H-M   'P 1'
#
loop_
_entity.id
_entity.type
_entity.pdbx_description
1 polymer ?
#
loop_
_entity_poly.entity_id
_entity_poly.type
_entity_poly.pdbx_seq_one_letter_code
_entity_poly.pdbx_strand_id
1 'polypeptide(L)'
;MLGVLGASGLLGWRMSGRRTGGKEPCGPLLAYRQGVGAGAAAARPGDAVWLGVMTLPARERDRVLELMSGLLTALEARTSPTGLDLVSGDLREELAEVRGWFVPVMNAAQEVIQERWVAHDVAVRILREAARPADGERLLAAWPSSTPEDELARRARFAAWPITGGALVSGLSPGQRERVRDALRARIPSTVSALALVIDSDLQARRDAPAALRSLQQDCRERQTHLRKVRDRDAWSLAALAEADDAPLLPWLPLGTGELLVVPRLGALARSAELRSEVVDALAAARAQGRIACAPAG
;
A
#
# COMPACT_ATOMS: atom_id res chain seq x y z
N MET A 1 -28.25 -25.04 -31.92
CA MET A 1 -27.35 -24.44 -32.91
C MET A 1 -27.84 -23.03 -33.16
N LEU A 2 -26.97 -22.01 -33.01
CA LEU A 2 -27.19 -20.57 -33.27
C LEU A 2 -28.26 -19.90 -32.39
N GLY A 3 -28.03 -18.82 -31.66
CA GLY A 3 -26.88 -17.97 -31.46
C GLY A 3 -27.31 -16.87 -30.47
N VAL A 4 -26.51 -16.62 -29.43
CA VAL A 4 -26.69 -15.46 -28.56
C VAL A 4 -25.37 -14.69 -28.55
N LEU A 5 -25.23 -13.84 -29.56
CA LEU A 5 -24.34 -12.69 -29.54
C LEU A 5 -25.06 -11.60 -28.74
N GLY A 6 -24.62 -11.39 -27.50
CA GLY A 6 -25.21 -10.40 -26.58
C GLY A 6 -24.12 -9.54 -25.95
N ALA A 7 -23.59 -8.61 -26.74
CA ALA A 7 -22.90 -7.38 -26.34
C ALA A 7 -22.18 -7.40 -24.97
N SER A 8 -21.01 -8.03 -24.93
CA SER A 8 -19.97 -7.71 -23.95
C SER A 8 -19.55 -6.27 -24.16
N GLY A 9 -20.09 -5.35 -23.37
CA GLY A 9 -19.53 -4.01 -23.21
C GLY A 9 -18.08 -4.14 -22.78
N LEU A 10 -17.16 -4.08 -23.74
CA LEU A 10 -15.73 -3.96 -23.53
C LEU A 10 -15.47 -2.66 -22.77
N LEU A 11 -15.53 -2.73 -21.45
CA LEU A 11 -14.76 -1.84 -20.58
C LEU A 11 -13.30 -2.15 -20.92
N GLY A 12 -12.79 -1.41 -21.90
CA GLY A 12 -11.46 -1.57 -22.43
C GLY A 12 -10.47 -1.49 -21.28
N TRP A 13 -9.83 -2.62 -20.99
CA TRP A 13 -8.65 -2.68 -20.16
C TRP A 13 -7.52 -2.05 -20.96
N ARG A 14 -7.51 -0.73 -20.96
CA ARG A 14 -6.42 0.06 -21.49
C ARG A 14 -5.42 0.22 -20.35
N MET A 15 -4.23 -0.36 -20.50
CA MET A 15 -3.01 0.21 -19.88
C MET A 15 -2.66 1.60 -20.50
N SER A 16 -3.67 2.32 -20.99
CA SER A 16 -3.55 3.62 -21.62
C SER A 16 -4.21 4.61 -20.68
N GLY A 17 -3.32 5.27 -19.96
CA GLY A 17 -3.44 6.69 -19.79
C GLY A 17 -3.98 7.39 -21.03
N ARG A 18 -5.16 7.97 -20.91
CA ARG A 18 -5.54 9.19 -21.61
C ARG A 18 -6.39 10.00 -20.66
N ARG A 19 -5.76 10.86 -19.85
CA ARG A 19 -6.42 12.13 -19.55
C ARG A 19 -6.47 12.89 -20.88
N THR A 20 -7.66 13.32 -21.26
CA THR A 20 -7.95 13.95 -22.54
C THR A 20 -7.02 15.15 -22.78
N GLY A 21 -6.06 15.00 -23.71
CA GLY A 21 -5.23 16.09 -24.23
C GLY A 21 -3.72 15.87 -24.11
N GLY A 22 -3.13 15.00 -24.95
CA GLY A 22 -1.67 14.82 -25.07
C GLY A 22 -1.21 13.37 -24.92
N LYS A 23 -0.32 12.90 -25.79
CA LYS A 23 0.25 11.54 -25.83
C LYS A 23 1.29 11.28 -24.73
N GLU A 24 1.08 11.80 -23.52
CA GLU A 24 2.04 11.61 -22.42
C GLU A 24 1.65 10.41 -21.55
N PRO A 25 2.65 9.65 -21.05
CA PRO A 25 2.40 8.50 -20.17
C PRO A 25 1.60 8.96 -18.94
N CYS A 26 0.41 8.40 -18.73
CA CYS A 26 -0.33 8.67 -17.51
C CYS A 26 0.17 7.76 -16.41
N GLY A 27 0.77 8.37 -15.39
CA GLY A 27 1.26 7.73 -14.19
C GLY A 27 2.37 8.57 -13.58
N PRO A 28 2.80 8.25 -12.35
CA PRO A 28 3.93 8.92 -11.77
C PRO A 28 5.16 8.72 -12.67
N LEU A 29 5.93 9.79 -12.86
CA LEU A 29 7.19 9.73 -13.56
C LEU A 29 8.29 9.37 -12.57
N LEU A 30 9.21 8.52 -13.00
CA LEU A 30 10.44 8.21 -12.29
C LEU A 30 11.58 8.96 -12.97
N ALA A 31 12.37 9.68 -12.17
CA ALA A 31 13.68 10.14 -12.58
C ALA A 31 14.72 9.11 -12.11
N TYR A 32 15.60 8.70 -13.01
CA TYR A 32 16.65 7.75 -12.69
C TYR A 32 17.98 8.14 -13.32
N ARG A 33 19.08 7.74 -12.68
CA ARG A 33 20.43 7.95 -13.19
C ARG A 33 21.34 6.78 -12.82
N GLN A 34 22.38 6.58 -13.61
CA GLN A 34 23.44 5.63 -13.29
C GLN A 34 24.32 6.20 -12.16
N GLY A 35 24.71 5.35 -11.23
CA GLY A 35 25.59 5.67 -10.12
C GLY A 35 24.96 5.42 -8.74
N VAL A 36 25.81 5.41 -7.72
CA VAL A 36 25.39 5.27 -6.33
C VAL A 36 24.74 6.58 -5.89
N GLY A 37 23.43 6.53 -5.63
CA GLY A 37 22.70 7.67 -5.07
C GLY A 37 23.16 7.95 -3.64
N ALA A 38 23.07 9.22 -3.22
CA ALA A 38 23.01 9.50 -1.78
C ALA A 38 21.83 8.73 -1.20
N GLY A 39 22.03 8.05 -0.07
CA GLY A 39 21.00 7.21 0.56
C GLY A 39 19.66 7.96 0.65
N ALA A 40 18.57 7.25 0.37
CA ALA A 40 17.24 7.81 0.55
C ALA A 40 17.07 8.25 2.01
N ALA A 41 16.50 9.43 2.23
CA ALA A 41 15.98 9.74 3.56
C ALA A 41 14.91 8.68 3.85
N ALA A 42 15.10 7.89 4.90
CA ALA A 42 14.15 6.87 5.27
C ALA A 42 12.80 7.52 5.53
N ALA A 43 11.73 6.97 4.95
CA ALA A 43 10.38 7.36 5.33
C ALA A 43 10.20 7.16 6.84
N ARG A 44 9.44 8.05 7.49
CA ARG A 44 9.19 7.95 8.93
C ARG A 44 8.45 6.63 9.18
N PRO A 45 8.96 5.73 10.03
CA PRO A 45 8.33 4.44 10.25
C PRO A 45 6.86 4.54 10.68
N GLY A 46 6.49 5.59 11.43
CA GLY A 46 5.12 5.84 11.84
C GLY A 46 4.14 6.08 10.69
N ASP A 47 4.59 6.73 9.61
CA ASP A 47 3.76 6.99 8.41
C ASP A 47 3.39 5.67 7.72
N ALA A 48 4.33 4.72 7.67
CA ALA A 48 4.09 3.40 7.13
C ALA A 48 3.06 2.62 7.97
N VAL A 49 3.09 2.78 9.30
CA VAL A 49 2.09 2.13 10.18
C VAL A 49 0.72 2.72 9.91
N TRP A 50 0.61 4.05 9.82
CA TRP A 50 -0.66 4.69 9.50
C TRP A 50 -1.22 4.17 8.18
N LEU A 51 -0.42 4.18 7.11
CA LEU A 51 -0.87 3.76 5.78
C LEU A 51 -1.23 2.27 5.75
N GLY A 52 -0.42 1.44 6.40
CA GLY A 52 -0.65 0.00 6.51
C GLY A 52 -1.94 -0.33 7.25
N VAL A 53 -2.17 0.28 8.43
CA VAL A 53 -3.40 0.09 9.22
C VAL A 53 -4.62 0.60 8.46
N MET A 54 -4.52 1.75 7.79
CA MET A 54 -5.67 2.38 7.14
C MET A 54 -6.09 1.72 5.82
N THR A 55 -5.25 0.87 5.25
CA THR A 55 -5.61 0.06 4.09
C THR A 55 -6.39 -1.21 4.47
N LEU A 56 -6.40 -1.61 5.74
CA LEU A 56 -7.04 -2.85 6.17
C LEU A 56 -8.57 -2.75 6.18
N PRO A 57 -9.28 -3.89 6.00
CA PRO A 57 -10.69 -3.99 6.37
C PRO A 57 -10.90 -3.59 7.83
N ALA A 58 -12.09 -3.05 8.17
CA ALA A 58 -12.37 -2.53 9.52
C ALA A 58 -12.08 -3.56 10.62
N ARG A 59 -12.55 -4.81 10.46
CA ARG A 59 -12.32 -5.90 11.41
C ARG A 59 -10.83 -6.15 11.67
N GLU A 60 -10.03 -6.23 10.62
CA GLU A 60 -8.59 -6.54 10.74
C GLU A 60 -7.79 -5.35 11.23
N ARG A 61 -8.20 -4.14 10.85
CA ARG A 61 -7.65 -2.90 11.41
C ARG A 61 -7.83 -2.89 12.93
N ASP A 62 -9.05 -3.16 13.40
CA ASP A 62 -9.36 -3.11 14.82
C ASP A 62 -8.61 -4.21 15.58
N ARG A 63 -8.53 -5.43 15.02
CA ARG A 63 -7.70 -6.54 15.54
C ARG A 63 -6.21 -6.16 15.66
N VAL A 64 -5.62 -5.58 14.62
CA VAL A 64 -4.21 -5.14 14.65
C VAL A 64 -3.99 -4.09 15.74
N LEU A 65 -4.88 -3.11 15.86
CA LEU A 65 -4.75 -2.06 16.87
C LEU A 65 -4.87 -2.60 18.30
N GLU A 66 -5.79 -3.55 18.52
CA GLU A 66 -5.93 -4.23 19.80
C GLU A 66 -4.67 -5.02 20.17
N LEU A 67 -4.12 -5.79 19.24
CA LEU A 67 -2.87 -6.55 19.46
C LEU A 67 -1.68 -5.63 19.74
N MET A 68 -1.57 -4.50 19.04
CA MET A 68 -0.51 -3.52 19.30
C MET A 68 -0.67 -2.86 20.68
N SER A 69 -1.90 -2.57 21.10
CA SER A 69 -2.20 -2.06 22.45
C SER A 69 -1.88 -3.09 23.55
N GLY A 70 -2.26 -4.36 23.34
CA GLY A 70 -1.92 -5.46 24.23
C GLY A 70 -0.41 -5.68 24.33
N LEU A 71 0.32 -5.60 23.20
CA LEU A 71 1.78 -5.68 23.18
C LEU A 71 2.42 -4.54 23.97
N LEU A 72 1.92 -3.31 23.82
CA LEU A 72 2.41 -2.16 24.59
C LEU A 72 2.24 -2.40 26.10
N THR A 73 1.06 -2.86 26.52
CA THR A 73 0.77 -3.19 27.93
C THR A 73 1.67 -4.33 28.43
N ALA A 74 1.91 -5.35 27.62
CA ALA A 74 2.79 -6.46 27.97
C ALA A 74 4.25 -6.04 28.14
N LEU A 75 4.73 -5.14 27.27
CA LEU A 75 6.07 -4.58 27.38
C LEU A 75 6.22 -3.74 28.66
N GLU A 76 5.21 -2.97 29.04
CA GLU A 76 5.18 -2.23 30.31
C GLU A 76 5.23 -3.18 31.51
N ALA A 77 4.40 -4.22 31.53
CA ALA A 77 4.34 -5.17 32.63
C ALA A 77 5.70 -5.84 32.88
N ARG A 78 6.42 -6.23 31.82
CA ARG A 78 7.77 -6.84 31.92
C ARG A 78 8.83 -5.92 32.49
N THR A 79 8.63 -4.62 32.37
CA THR A 79 9.54 -3.62 32.91
C THR A 79 9.17 -3.16 34.32
N SER A 80 8.00 -3.59 34.83
CA SER A 80 7.61 -3.34 36.21
C SER A 80 8.57 -4.07 37.15
N PRO A 81 9.07 -3.41 38.21
CA PRO A 81 9.94 -4.05 39.20
C PRO A 81 9.25 -5.19 39.96
N THR A 82 7.92 -5.29 39.91
CA THR A 82 7.16 -6.38 40.53
C THR A 82 7.14 -7.67 39.70
N GLY A 83 7.59 -7.64 38.44
CA GLY A 83 7.93 -8.82 37.62
C GLY A 83 6.80 -9.82 37.33
N LEU A 84 5.57 -9.54 37.73
CA LEU A 84 4.43 -10.41 37.45
C LEU A 84 3.97 -10.21 36.01
N ASP A 85 4.50 -11.03 35.11
CA ASP A 85 3.99 -11.17 33.75
C ASP A 85 2.64 -11.91 33.82
N LEU A 86 1.55 -11.14 33.91
CA LEU A 86 0.17 -11.66 33.89
C LEU A 86 -0.34 -11.85 32.46
N VAL A 87 0.49 -11.63 31.43
CA VAL A 87 0.05 -11.73 30.04
C VAL A 87 0.06 -13.19 29.63
N SER A 88 -1.13 -13.72 29.32
CA SER A 88 -1.34 -15.09 28.85
C SER A 88 -0.62 -15.33 27.51
N GLY A 89 -0.26 -16.59 27.25
CA GLY A 89 0.48 -17.02 26.06
C GLY A 89 -0.19 -16.67 24.72
N ASP A 90 -1.52 -16.46 24.74
CA ASP A 90 -2.35 -16.25 23.55
C ASP A 90 -1.90 -15.03 22.72
N LEU A 91 -1.46 -13.93 23.35
CA LEU A 91 -1.11 -12.71 22.64
C LEU A 91 0.08 -12.88 21.69
N ARG A 92 1.07 -13.71 22.05
CA ARG A 92 2.26 -13.93 21.21
C ARG A 92 1.92 -14.76 19.97
N GLU A 93 1.04 -15.75 20.12
CA GLU A 93 0.58 -16.59 19.02
C GLU A 93 -0.27 -15.78 18.05
N GLU A 94 -1.20 -14.98 18.57
CA GLU A 94 -2.01 -14.07 17.75
C GLU A 94 -1.15 -13.02 17.01
N LEU A 95 -0.15 -12.46 17.70
CA LEU A 95 0.78 -11.53 17.07
C LEU A 95 1.60 -12.22 15.96
N ALA A 96 2.04 -13.45 16.17
CA ALA A 96 2.78 -14.20 15.17
C ALA A 96 1.92 -14.47 13.91
N GLU A 97 0.65 -14.82 14.09
CA GLU A 97 -0.32 -14.97 13.00
C GLU A 97 -0.46 -13.66 12.20
N VAL A 98 -0.70 -12.55 12.89
CA VAL A 98 -0.90 -11.24 12.27
C VAL A 98 0.36 -10.74 11.55
N ARG A 99 1.53 -10.95 12.16
CA ARG A 99 2.82 -10.58 11.54
C ARG A 99 3.04 -11.24 10.19
N GLY A 100 2.57 -12.48 10.00
CA GLY A 100 2.74 -13.24 8.78
C GLY A 100 2.21 -12.53 7.53
N TRP A 101 1.12 -11.76 7.68
CA TRP A 101 0.53 -10.99 6.57
C TRP A 101 0.69 -9.47 6.73
N PHE A 102 0.82 -8.95 7.95
CA PHE A 102 0.90 -7.51 8.19
C PHE A 102 2.30 -6.92 7.94
N VAL A 103 3.38 -7.67 8.17
CA VAL A 103 4.74 -7.18 7.86
C VAL A 103 4.90 -6.85 6.36
N PRO A 104 4.42 -7.68 5.41
CA PRO A 104 4.36 -7.30 3.99
C PRO A 104 3.60 -6.00 3.69
N VAL A 105 2.50 -5.73 4.41
CA VAL A 105 1.71 -4.49 4.30
C VAL A 105 2.56 -3.30 4.73
N MET A 106 3.22 -3.42 5.88
CA MET A 106 4.11 -2.40 6.42
C MET A 106 5.29 -2.07 5.50
N ASN A 107 5.94 -3.10 4.94
CA ASN A 107 7.03 -2.93 4.00
C ASN A 107 6.57 -2.22 2.73
N ALA A 108 5.43 -2.63 2.17
CA ALA A 108 4.85 -1.95 1.01
C ALA A 108 4.50 -0.50 1.32
N ALA A 109 3.96 -0.21 2.51
CA ALA A 109 3.62 1.16 2.92
C ALA A 109 4.88 2.02 3.02
N GLN A 110 5.92 1.52 3.68
CA GLN A 110 7.21 2.19 3.78
C GLN A 110 7.77 2.54 2.40
N GLU A 111 7.78 1.57 1.49
CA GLU A 111 8.31 1.77 0.14
C GLU A 111 7.47 2.72 -0.72
N VAL A 112 6.16 2.74 -0.54
CA VAL A 112 5.27 3.69 -1.24
C VAL A 112 5.52 5.11 -0.74
N ILE A 113 5.71 5.29 0.57
CA ILE A 113 6.01 6.60 1.17
C ILE A 113 7.42 7.04 0.78
N GLN A 114 8.35 6.10 0.67
CA GLN A 114 9.72 6.37 0.29
C GLN A 114 9.80 6.80 -1.19
N GLU A 115 9.96 8.11 -1.42
CA GLU A 115 10.01 8.71 -2.77
C GLU A 115 11.30 8.41 -3.56
N ARG A 116 12.23 7.61 -3.00
CA ARG A 116 13.59 7.41 -3.53
C ARG A 116 14.07 5.97 -3.31
N TRP A 117 14.62 5.36 -4.34
CA TRP A 117 15.15 4.00 -4.30
C TRP A 117 16.58 3.97 -4.82
N VAL A 118 17.42 3.13 -4.23
CA VAL A 118 18.79 2.92 -4.68
C VAL A 118 19.00 1.42 -4.84
N ALA A 119 19.47 1.02 -6.01
CA ALA A 119 20.06 -0.30 -6.24
C ALA A 119 21.56 -0.11 -6.55
N HIS A 120 22.28 -1.23 -6.73
CA HIS A 120 23.74 -1.26 -6.78
C HIS A 120 24.39 -0.18 -7.66
N ASP A 121 23.81 0.12 -8.83
CA ASP A 121 24.33 1.07 -9.80
C ASP A 121 23.29 2.07 -10.33
N VAL A 122 22.12 2.15 -9.70
CA VAL A 122 21.03 3.02 -10.15
C VAL A 122 20.35 3.70 -8.96
N ALA A 123 20.18 5.01 -9.09
CA ALA A 123 19.37 5.82 -8.19
C ALA A 123 18.07 6.21 -8.90
N VAL A 124 16.95 6.03 -8.22
CA VAL A 124 15.61 6.32 -8.72
C VAL A 124 14.90 7.22 -7.73
N ARG A 125 14.11 8.16 -8.22
CA ARG A 125 13.19 8.94 -7.41
C ARG A 125 11.92 9.19 -8.18
N ILE A 126 10.84 9.35 -7.45
CA ILE A 126 9.57 9.76 -8.04
C ILE A 126 9.58 11.26 -8.32
N LEU A 127 9.01 11.67 -9.45
CA LEU A 127 8.79 13.06 -9.81
C LEU A 127 7.38 13.47 -9.45
N ARG A 128 7.27 14.58 -8.73
CA ARG A 128 6.00 15.26 -8.47
C ARG A 128 5.56 16.01 -9.73
N GLU A 129 4.25 16.30 -9.86
CA GLU A 129 3.56 16.79 -11.07
C GLU A 129 4.14 18.08 -11.69
N ALA A 130 5.04 18.80 -10.99
CA ALA A 130 5.73 20.00 -11.51
C ALA A 130 7.27 19.93 -11.43
N ALA A 131 7.83 18.82 -10.95
CA ALA A 131 9.27 18.67 -10.77
C ALA A 131 9.96 18.34 -12.09
N ARG A 132 11.09 19.01 -12.37
CA ARG A 132 11.95 18.66 -13.50
C ARG A 132 12.96 17.57 -13.09
N PRO A 133 13.41 16.72 -14.02
CA PRO A 133 14.61 15.91 -13.80
C PRO A 133 15.80 16.83 -13.52
N ALA A 134 16.68 16.41 -12.63
CA ALA A 134 17.98 17.05 -12.41
C ALA A 134 18.93 16.70 -13.56
N ASP A 135 20.04 17.43 -13.66
CA ASP A 135 21.05 17.18 -14.69
C ASP A 135 21.56 15.72 -14.61
N GLY A 136 21.57 15.05 -15.76
CA GLY A 136 21.96 13.65 -15.89
C GLY A 136 20.90 12.62 -15.49
N GLU A 137 19.72 13.04 -15.02
CA GLU A 137 18.59 12.13 -14.81
C GLU A 137 17.81 11.90 -16.11
N ARG A 138 17.37 10.66 -16.30
CA ARG A 138 16.47 10.23 -17.37
C ARG A 138 15.08 9.99 -16.82
N LEU A 139 14.08 10.14 -17.67
CA LEU A 139 12.68 9.94 -17.31
C LEU A 139 12.19 8.56 -17.73
N LEU A 140 11.39 7.94 -16.87
CA LEU A 140 10.70 6.68 -17.12
C LEU A 140 9.30 6.76 -16.53
N ALA A 141 8.28 6.30 -17.25
CA ALA A 141 6.95 6.14 -16.67
C ALA A 141 6.96 5.00 -15.64
N ALA A 142 6.38 5.22 -14.46
CA ALA A 142 6.34 4.20 -13.41
C ALA A 142 5.65 2.91 -13.86
N TRP A 143 4.72 2.96 -14.82
CA TRP A 143 4.09 1.76 -15.38
C TRP A 143 4.56 1.47 -16.79
N PRO A 144 4.69 0.19 -17.18
CA PRO A 144 5.28 -0.19 -18.46
C PRO A 144 4.48 0.38 -19.63
N SER A 145 5.16 1.05 -20.54
CA SER A 145 4.64 1.36 -21.88
C SER A 145 4.99 0.22 -22.84
N SER A 146 4.32 0.16 -23.99
CA SER A 146 4.61 -0.81 -25.05
C SER A 146 5.97 -0.59 -25.75
N THR A 147 6.76 0.36 -25.28
CA THR A 147 8.06 0.72 -25.86
C THR A 147 9.16 -0.14 -25.24
N PRO A 148 10.09 -0.67 -26.04
CA PRO A 148 11.26 -1.38 -25.51
C PRO A 148 12.03 -0.51 -24.52
N GLU A 149 12.33 -1.05 -23.35
CA GLU A 149 13.13 -0.40 -22.31
C GLU A 149 14.59 -0.82 -22.41
N ASP A 150 15.50 0.13 -22.27
CA ASP A 150 16.92 -0.21 -22.09
C ASP A 150 17.17 -0.86 -20.71
N GLU A 151 18.35 -1.46 -20.56
CA GLU A 151 18.71 -2.20 -19.35
C GLU A 151 18.73 -1.31 -18.09
N LEU A 152 19.15 -0.06 -18.21
CA LEU A 152 19.19 0.86 -17.07
C LEU A 152 17.75 1.23 -16.61
N ALA A 153 16.84 1.46 -17.55
CA ALA A 153 15.43 1.68 -17.27
C ALA A 153 14.78 0.46 -16.61
N ARG A 154 15.10 -0.77 -17.05
CA ARG A 154 14.65 -2.01 -16.40
C ARG A 154 15.13 -2.11 -14.96
N ARG A 155 16.41 -1.83 -14.70
CA ARG A 155 16.97 -1.81 -13.34
C ARG A 155 16.34 -0.72 -12.48
N ALA A 156 16.11 0.47 -13.03
CA ALA A 156 15.40 1.55 -12.34
C ALA A 156 13.97 1.15 -11.97
N ARG A 157 13.25 0.51 -12.91
CA ARG A 157 11.91 -0.01 -12.68
C ARG A 157 11.90 -1.06 -11.56
N PHE A 158 12.88 -1.96 -11.56
CA PHE A 158 13.04 -2.97 -10.52
C PHE A 158 13.40 -2.35 -9.16
N ALA A 159 14.26 -1.33 -9.11
CA ALA A 159 14.56 -0.63 -7.87
C ALA A 159 13.31 0.04 -7.27
N ALA A 160 12.44 0.61 -8.11
CA ALA A 160 11.14 1.16 -7.72
C ALA A 160 9.99 0.15 -7.86
N TRP A 161 10.26 -1.16 -7.75
CA TRP A 161 9.26 -2.23 -7.86
C TRP A 161 7.97 -2.02 -7.06
N PRO A 162 8.00 -1.50 -5.82
CA PRO A 162 6.79 -1.25 -5.04
C PRO A 162 5.76 -0.38 -5.79
N ILE A 163 6.23 0.60 -6.57
CA ILE A 163 5.36 1.46 -7.38
C ILE A 163 5.14 0.87 -8.78
N THR A 164 6.20 0.36 -9.40
CA THR A 164 6.17 -0.03 -10.81
C THR A 164 5.51 -1.38 -11.07
N GLY A 165 5.52 -2.25 -10.06
CA GLY A 165 4.79 -3.52 -10.02
C GLY A 165 3.33 -3.37 -9.60
N GLY A 166 2.91 -2.16 -9.20
CA GLY A 166 1.52 -1.84 -8.85
C GLY A 166 0.57 -1.87 -10.03
N ALA A 167 -0.73 -1.93 -9.73
CA ALA A 167 -1.81 -1.86 -10.71
C ALA A 167 -2.70 -0.65 -10.44
N LEU A 168 -2.85 0.22 -11.44
CA LEU A 168 -3.85 1.29 -11.42
C LEU A 168 -5.17 0.76 -11.98
N VAL A 169 -6.22 0.78 -11.15
CA VAL A 169 -7.60 0.51 -11.57
C VAL A 169 -8.29 1.85 -11.75
N SER A 170 -8.84 2.13 -12.93
CA SER A 170 -9.44 3.42 -13.28
C SER A 170 -10.80 3.27 -13.94
N GLY A 171 -11.53 4.39 -14.08
CA GLY A 171 -12.83 4.43 -14.75
C GLY A 171 -13.98 3.82 -13.94
N LEU A 172 -13.83 3.72 -12.62
CA LEU A 172 -14.88 3.22 -11.73
C LEU A 172 -15.83 4.36 -11.35
N SER A 173 -17.14 4.08 -11.31
CA SER A 173 -18.08 4.96 -10.61
C SER A 173 -17.84 4.92 -9.09
N PRO A 174 -18.30 5.91 -8.30
CA PRO A 174 -18.08 5.93 -6.86
C PRO A 174 -18.49 4.63 -6.13
N GLY A 175 -19.69 4.11 -6.41
CA GLY A 175 -20.15 2.85 -5.81
C GLY A 175 -19.45 1.59 -6.35
N GLN A 176 -18.93 1.62 -7.59
CA GLN A 176 -18.07 0.54 -8.07
C GLN A 176 -16.70 0.58 -7.38
N ARG A 177 -16.13 1.77 -7.21
CA ARG A 177 -14.85 1.97 -6.54
C ARG A 177 -14.89 1.43 -5.12
N GLU A 178 -15.93 1.77 -4.35
CA GLU A 178 -16.11 1.27 -2.99
C GLU A 178 -16.15 -0.27 -2.95
N ARG A 179 -17.01 -0.91 -3.75
CA ARG A 179 -17.10 -2.37 -3.81
C ARG A 179 -15.79 -3.03 -4.21
N VAL A 180 -15.09 -2.49 -5.21
CA VAL A 180 -13.81 -3.02 -5.69
C VAL A 180 -12.73 -2.84 -4.63
N ARG A 181 -12.66 -1.67 -3.99
CA ARG A 181 -11.75 -1.39 -2.88
C ARG A 181 -11.97 -2.39 -1.76
N ASP A 182 -13.20 -2.58 -1.32
CA ASP A 182 -13.50 -3.45 -0.18
C ASP A 182 -13.21 -4.92 -0.52
N ALA A 183 -13.53 -5.35 -1.75
CA ALA A 183 -13.20 -6.69 -2.24
C ALA A 183 -11.68 -6.94 -2.32
N LEU A 184 -10.88 -5.94 -2.72
CA LEU A 184 -9.42 -6.02 -2.73
C LEU A 184 -8.85 -6.02 -1.30
N ARG A 185 -9.35 -5.12 -0.43
CA ARG A 185 -8.89 -5.02 0.96
C ARG A 185 -9.18 -6.28 1.77
N ALA A 186 -10.32 -6.93 1.52
CA ALA A 186 -10.67 -8.20 2.16
C ALA A 186 -9.68 -9.34 1.88
N ARG A 187 -8.86 -9.22 0.82
CA ARG A 187 -7.83 -10.20 0.48
C ARG A 187 -6.48 -9.95 1.16
N ILE A 188 -6.21 -8.72 1.60
CA ILE A 188 -4.93 -8.32 2.23
C ILE A 188 -4.53 -9.22 3.41
N PRO A 189 -5.43 -9.68 4.31
CA PRO A 189 -5.05 -10.54 5.43
C PRO A 189 -4.63 -11.96 5.03
N SER A 190 -4.90 -12.38 3.78
CA SER A 190 -4.57 -13.74 3.32
C SER A 190 -3.08 -13.87 3.05
N THR A 191 -2.38 -14.82 3.67
CA THR A 191 -0.93 -15.04 3.46
C THR A 191 -0.58 -15.44 2.02
N VAL A 192 -1.54 -15.92 1.23
CA VAL A 192 -1.35 -16.26 -0.20
C VAL A 192 -1.70 -15.12 -1.17
N SER A 193 -2.26 -14.01 -0.68
CA SER A 193 -2.55 -12.84 -1.53
C SER A 193 -1.25 -12.18 -2.02
N ALA A 194 -1.27 -11.70 -3.25
CA ALA A 194 -0.21 -10.86 -3.81
C ALA A 194 -0.38 -9.37 -3.41
N LEU A 195 -1.49 -9.00 -2.77
CA LEU A 195 -1.85 -7.62 -2.42
C LEU A 195 -1.25 -7.21 -1.07
N ALA A 196 -0.67 -6.02 -1.03
CA ALA A 196 -0.23 -5.38 0.21
C ALA A 196 -1.06 -4.15 0.55
N LEU A 197 -1.30 -3.27 -0.43
CA LEU A 197 -2.05 -2.03 -0.20
C LEU A 197 -3.09 -1.78 -1.28
N VAL A 198 -4.16 -1.12 -0.87
CA VAL A 198 -5.17 -0.52 -1.74
C VAL A 198 -5.34 0.94 -1.33
N ILE A 199 -4.89 1.84 -2.20
CA ILE A 199 -4.88 3.29 -1.99
C ILE A 199 -5.91 3.93 -2.92
N ASP A 200 -6.77 4.78 -2.37
CA ASP A 200 -7.78 5.54 -3.09
C ASP A 200 -7.69 7.03 -2.73
N SER A 201 -8.43 7.88 -3.45
CA SER A 201 -8.45 9.32 -3.14
C SER A 201 -8.99 9.62 -1.74
N ASP A 202 -9.88 8.77 -1.20
CA ASP A 202 -10.48 8.97 0.12
C ASP A 202 -9.44 8.75 1.22
N LEU A 203 -8.59 7.73 1.08
CA LEU A 203 -7.47 7.46 1.97
C LEU A 203 -6.46 8.59 1.95
N GLN A 204 -6.17 9.18 0.79
CA GLN A 204 -5.25 10.32 0.67
C GLN A 204 -5.85 11.63 1.23
N ALA A 205 -7.17 11.78 1.16
CA ALA A 205 -7.88 12.93 1.70
C ALA A 205 -8.07 12.84 3.22
N ARG A 206 -8.02 11.64 3.81
CA ARG A 206 -8.08 11.45 5.26
C ARG A 206 -6.86 12.09 5.93
N ARG A 207 -7.14 13.08 6.78
CA ARG A 207 -6.16 13.68 7.69
C ARG A 207 -6.16 12.97 9.04
N ASP A 208 -7.32 12.50 9.47
CA ASP A 208 -7.52 11.92 10.79
C ASP A 208 -7.32 10.40 10.80
N ALA A 209 -6.46 9.95 11.72
CA ALA A 209 -6.40 8.55 12.14
C ALA A 209 -7.68 8.14 12.92
N PRO A 210 -8.11 6.87 12.90
CA PRO A 210 -9.15 6.36 13.78
C PRO A 210 -8.81 6.65 15.25
N ALA A 211 -9.84 6.84 16.09
CA ALA A 211 -9.65 7.16 17.50
C ALA A 211 -8.75 6.14 18.23
N ALA A 212 -8.92 4.85 17.94
CA ALA A 212 -8.09 3.78 18.49
C ALA A 212 -6.60 3.92 18.09
N LEU A 213 -6.31 4.24 16.82
CA LEU A 213 -4.94 4.48 16.38
C LEU A 213 -4.34 5.72 17.05
N ARG A 214 -5.11 6.82 17.17
CA ARG A 214 -4.64 8.02 17.89
C ARG A 214 -4.37 7.75 19.37
N SER A 215 -5.24 7.00 20.04
CA SER A 215 -5.03 6.59 21.43
C SER A 215 -3.74 5.81 21.56
N LEU A 216 -3.55 4.79 20.72
CA LEU A 216 -2.35 3.98 20.72
C LEU A 216 -1.08 4.79 20.42
N GLN A 217 -1.14 5.74 19.47
CA GLN A 217 -0.03 6.66 19.19
C GLN A 217 0.32 7.51 20.41
N GLN A 218 -0.69 8.04 21.10
CA GLN A 218 -0.51 8.81 22.32
C GLN A 218 0.13 7.96 23.43
N ASP A 219 -0.38 6.75 23.65
CA ASP A 219 0.16 5.83 24.65
C ASP A 219 1.63 5.49 24.35
N CYS A 220 1.96 5.23 23.07
CA CYS A 220 3.34 5.00 22.61
C CYS A 220 4.24 6.23 22.81
N ARG A 221 3.75 7.46 22.58
CA ARG A 221 4.51 8.70 22.80
C ARG A 221 4.86 8.90 24.26
N GLU A 222 3.89 8.72 25.15
CA GLU A 222 4.09 8.82 26.61
C GLU A 222 5.18 7.85 27.10
N ARG A 223 5.35 6.74 26.39
CA ARG A 223 6.25 5.63 26.74
C ARG A 223 7.48 5.54 25.84
N GLN A 224 7.71 6.50 24.96
CA GLN A 224 8.73 6.40 23.90
C GLN A 224 10.15 6.19 24.48
N THR A 225 10.51 6.92 25.53
CA THR A 225 11.81 6.79 26.21
C THR A 225 12.03 5.37 26.73
N HIS A 226 10.95 4.71 27.13
CA HIS A 226 10.99 3.37 27.68
C HIS A 226 11.03 2.31 26.59
N LEU A 227 10.17 2.43 25.57
CA LEU A 227 10.16 1.57 24.38
C LEU A 227 11.53 1.52 23.69
N ARG A 228 12.24 2.65 23.61
CA ARG A 228 13.60 2.73 23.05
C ARG A 228 14.66 1.94 23.82
N LYS A 229 14.43 1.63 25.10
CA LYS A 229 15.34 0.83 25.95
C LYS A 229 15.09 -0.67 25.81
N VAL A 230 13.90 -1.07 25.37
CA VAL A 230 13.55 -2.47 25.18
C VAL A 230 14.20 -2.99 23.89
N ARG A 231 15.07 -4.00 24.00
CA ARG A 231 15.70 -4.68 22.85
C ARG A 231 14.81 -5.76 22.22
N ASP A 232 13.51 -5.51 22.15
CA ASP A 232 12.55 -6.40 21.52
C ASP A 232 12.28 -5.93 20.09
N ARG A 233 12.34 -6.85 19.12
CA ARG A 233 12.04 -6.52 17.71
C ARG A 233 10.60 -6.04 17.55
N ASP A 234 9.69 -6.52 18.40
CA ASP A 234 8.27 -6.19 18.32
C ASP A 234 8.00 -4.78 18.88
N ALA A 235 8.85 -4.30 19.80
CA ALA A 235 8.81 -2.93 20.30
C ALA A 235 9.17 -1.88 19.23
N TRP A 236 9.87 -2.27 18.15
CA TRP A 236 10.27 -1.34 17.09
C TRP A 236 9.07 -0.76 16.33
N SER A 237 8.04 -1.57 16.09
CA SER A 237 6.80 -1.11 15.42
C SER A 237 5.97 -0.18 16.31
N LEU A 238 6.04 -0.35 17.63
CA LEU A 238 5.39 0.55 18.61
C LEU A 238 6.15 1.86 18.77
N ALA A 239 7.48 1.81 18.80
CA ALA A 239 8.29 3.02 18.81
C ALA A 239 8.10 3.85 17.54
N ALA A 240 7.95 3.20 16.38
CA ALA A 240 7.59 3.83 15.12
C ALA A 240 6.25 4.58 15.18
N LEU A 241 5.23 4.00 15.81
CA LEU A 241 3.93 4.64 15.99
C LEU A 241 3.99 5.96 16.77
N ALA A 242 4.88 6.06 17.76
CA ALA A 242 5.05 7.29 18.54
C ALA A 242 5.49 8.48 17.66
N GLU A 243 6.16 8.21 16.55
CA GLU A 243 6.75 9.20 15.64
C GLU A 243 5.80 9.62 14.51
N ALA A 244 4.62 9.00 14.41
CA ALA A 244 3.59 9.40 13.46
C ALA A 244 2.83 10.61 13.99
N ASP A 245 2.94 11.77 13.32
CA ASP A 245 2.21 12.99 13.70
C ASP A 245 0.88 13.09 12.95
N ASP A 246 0.90 12.86 11.63
CA ASP A 246 -0.23 13.05 10.71
C ASP A 246 -0.33 11.92 9.68
N ALA A 247 -1.46 11.87 8.97
CA ALA A 247 -1.60 11.02 7.79
C ALA A 247 -0.53 11.38 6.73
N PRO A 248 0.27 10.41 6.23
CA PRO A 248 1.27 10.68 5.21
C PRO A 248 0.60 11.20 3.94
N LEU A 249 1.11 12.33 3.46
CA LEU A 249 0.78 12.83 2.14
C LEU A 249 1.55 12.00 1.11
N LEU A 250 0.85 11.51 0.08
CA LEU A 250 1.45 10.92 -1.13
C LEU A 250 1.31 11.91 -2.30
N PRO A 251 1.98 13.08 -2.25
CA PRO A 251 1.78 14.15 -3.23
C PRO A 251 2.18 13.77 -4.66
N TRP A 252 2.99 12.72 -4.80
CA TRP A 252 3.40 12.16 -6.09
C TRP A 252 2.32 11.26 -6.73
N LEU A 253 1.28 10.89 -5.99
CA LEU A 253 0.22 9.97 -6.42
C LEU A 253 -1.15 10.66 -6.50
N PRO A 254 -1.41 11.54 -7.47
CA PRO A 254 -2.72 12.17 -7.62
C PRO A 254 -3.75 11.15 -8.17
N LEU A 255 -4.54 10.54 -7.30
CA LEU A 255 -5.63 9.63 -7.68
C LEU A 255 -6.93 10.39 -7.92
N GLY A 256 -7.59 10.11 -9.04
CA GLY A 256 -8.95 10.55 -9.32
C GLY A 256 -9.99 9.84 -8.46
N THR A 257 -11.21 10.42 -8.42
CA THR A 257 -12.34 9.87 -7.63
C THR A 257 -12.84 8.51 -8.11
N GLY A 258 -12.44 8.06 -9.31
CA GLY A 258 -12.74 6.74 -9.87
C GLY A 258 -11.52 5.83 -9.99
N GLU A 259 -10.42 6.15 -9.29
CA GLU A 259 -9.14 5.45 -9.39
C GLU A 259 -8.73 4.79 -8.07
N LEU A 260 -8.07 3.64 -8.17
CA LEU A 260 -7.45 2.88 -7.07
C LEU A 260 -6.04 2.49 -7.49
N LEU A 261 -5.04 2.74 -6.64
CA LEU A 261 -3.73 2.10 -6.77
C LEU A 261 -3.69 0.85 -5.90
N VAL A 262 -3.32 -0.26 -6.52
CA VAL A 262 -3.09 -1.55 -5.87
C VAL A 262 -1.59 -1.84 -5.85
N VAL A 263 -1.04 -2.07 -4.66
CA VAL A 263 0.41 -2.25 -4.45
C VAL A 263 0.67 -3.71 -4.09
N PRO A 264 1.65 -4.39 -4.73
CA PRO A 264 1.97 -5.77 -4.43
C PRO A 264 2.71 -5.91 -3.11
N ARG A 265 2.69 -7.13 -2.55
CA ARG A 265 3.61 -7.52 -1.49
C ARG A 265 5.05 -7.56 -1.99
N LEU A 266 5.94 -7.06 -1.16
CA LEU A 266 7.38 -7.05 -1.42
C LEU A 266 8.00 -8.35 -0.95
N GLY A 267 7.72 -9.41 -1.69
CA GLY A 267 8.37 -10.71 -1.56
C GLY A 267 8.81 -11.18 -2.93
N ALA A 268 9.85 -12.02 -2.99
CA ALA A 268 10.41 -12.58 -4.22
C ALA A 268 9.41 -13.38 -5.09
N LEU A 269 8.15 -13.49 -4.66
CA LEU A 269 7.10 -14.29 -5.27
C LEU A 269 5.94 -13.50 -5.86
N ALA A 270 5.77 -12.20 -5.57
CA ALA A 270 4.66 -11.44 -6.16
C ALA A 270 4.96 -11.15 -7.65
N ARG A 271 4.67 -12.13 -8.51
CA ARG A 271 4.76 -11.96 -9.96
C ARG A 271 3.65 -10.99 -10.37
N SER A 272 3.95 -9.97 -11.18
CA SER A 272 2.93 -9.01 -11.63
C SER A 272 1.71 -9.68 -12.29
N ALA A 273 1.88 -10.88 -12.84
CA ALA A 273 0.79 -11.70 -13.37
C ALA A 273 -0.19 -12.17 -12.29
N GLU A 274 0.29 -12.55 -11.10
CA GLU A 274 -0.54 -12.99 -9.97
C GLU A 274 -1.32 -11.82 -9.38
N LEU A 275 -0.63 -10.69 -9.12
CA LEU A 275 -1.29 -9.44 -8.71
C LEU A 275 -2.40 -9.07 -9.69
N ARG A 276 -2.10 -9.13 -10.99
CA ARG A 276 -3.03 -8.81 -12.06
C ARG A 276 -4.24 -9.74 -12.06
N SER A 277 -4.03 -11.05 -11.94
CA SER A 277 -5.11 -12.03 -11.85
C SER A 277 -6.00 -11.74 -10.64
N GLU A 278 -5.38 -11.49 -9.48
CA GLU A 278 -6.11 -11.22 -8.24
C GLU A 278 -6.97 -9.95 -8.33
N VAL A 279 -6.44 -8.89 -8.96
CA VAL A 279 -7.19 -7.65 -9.22
C VAL A 279 -8.35 -7.90 -10.19
N VAL A 280 -8.15 -8.68 -11.24
CA VAL A 280 -9.22 -9.05 -12.19
C VAL A 280 -10.33 -9.84 -11.50
N ASP A 281 -9.96 -10.79 -10.65
CA ASP A 281 -10.92 -11.60 -9.90
C ASP A 281 -11.73 -10.74 -8.93
N ALA A 282 -11.09 -9.79 -8.24
CA ALA A 282 -11.77 -8.85 -7.36
C ALA A 282 -12.75 -7.94 -8.13
N LEU A 283 -12.34 -7.46 -9.31
CA LEU A 283 -13.20 -6.68 -10.21
C LEU A 283 -14.42 -7.50 -10.68
N ALA A 284 -14.21 -8.76 -11.05
CA ALA A 284 -15.29 -9.66 -11.47
C ALA A 284 -16.28 -9.92 -10.32
N ALA A 285 -15.77 -10.19 -9.11
CA ALA A 285 -16.59 -10.40 -7.91
C ALA A 285 -17.41 -9.16 -7.54
N ALA A 286 -16.79 -7.97 -7.52
CA ALA A 286 -17.49 -6.71 -7.23
C ALA A 286 -18.59 -6.39 -8.27
N ARG A 287 -18.39 -6.77 -9.54
CA ARG A 287 -19.42 -6.65 -10.58
C ARG A 287 -20.59 -7.62 -10.37
N ALA A 288 -20.32 -8.85 -9.95
CA ALA A 288 -21.35 -9.84 -9.67
C ALA A 288 -22.25 -9.38 -8.50
N GLN A 289 -21.67 -8.78 -7.47
CA GLN A 289 -22.40 -8.21 -6.32
C GLN A 289 -23.23 -6.96 -6.68
N GLY A 290 -22.86 -6.25 -7.76
CA GLY A 290 -23.57 -5.07 -8.25
C GLY A 290 -24.77 -5.36 -9.17
N ARG A 291 -25.05 -6.63 -9.52
CA ARG A 291 -26.23 -7.03 -10.28
C ARG A 291 -27.42 -7.26 -9.34
N ILE A 292 -27.99 -6.16 -8.84
CA ILE A 292 -29.35 -6.15 -8.30
C ILE A 292 -30.31 -6.22 -9.51
N ALA A 293 -31.12 -7.28 -9.53
CA ALA A 293 -32.23 -7.60 -10.43
C ALA A 293 -32.45 -6.68 -11.66
N CYS A 294 -32.20 -7.19 -12.86
CA CYS A 294 -33.02 -6.80 -13.99
C CYS A 294 -34.44 -7.33 -13.71
N ALA A 295 -35.35 -6.46 -13.25
CA ALA A 295 -36.76 -6.75 -13.40
C ALA A 295 -37.03 -6.92 -14.92
N PRO A 296 -37.71 -8.00 -15.35
CA PRO A 296 -38.11 -8.11 -16.73
C PRO A 296 -39.09 -6.96 -17.02
N ALA A 297 -38.77 -6.14 -18.02
CA ALA A 297 -39.72 -5.18 -18.56
C ALA A 297 -40.83 -5.99 -19.24
N GLY A 298 -42.05 -5.88 -18.71
CA GLY A 298 -43.28 -6.22 -19.44
C GLY A 298 -43.61 -5.13 -20.45
#